data_AF-A0A538K4M2-F1
#
_entry.id   AF-A0A538K4M2-F1
#
_cell.length_a   1.000
_cell.length_b   1.000
_cell.length_c   1.000
_cell.angle_alpha   90.00
_cell.angle_beta   90.00
_cell.angle_gamma   90.00
#
_symmetry.space_group_name_H-M   'P 1'
#
loop_
_entity.id
_entity.type
_entity.pdbx_description
1 polymer ?
#
loop_
_entity_poly.entity_id
_entity_poly.type
_entity_poly.pdbx_seq_one_letter_code
_entity_poly.pdbx_strand_id
1 'polypeptide(L)' 'MSRVMADCRRFPSETNCSLTIIGEEDEVVSTAAEHAASVHGHEDTPELRKQLKEFLEPAEQYSNAPRAQETMPA' A
#
# COMPACT_ATOMS: atom_id res chain seq x y z
N MET A 1 -12.41 -0.08 -14.53
CA MET A 1 -11.25 0.81 -14.41
C MET A 1 -9.98 -0.03 -14.50
N SER A 2 -8.80 0.56 -14.70
CA SER A 2 -7.53 -0.18 -14.59
C SER A 2 -7.30 -0.59 -13.13
N ARG A 3 -6.82 -1.81 -12.90
CA ARG A 3 -6.49 -2.32 -11.56
C ARG A 3 -5.26 -1.60 -11.00
N VAL A 4 -5.21 -1.47 -9.68
CA VAL A 4 -4.13 -0.79 -8.95
C VAL A 4 -3.54 -1.70 -7.88
N MET A 5 -2.36 -1.34 -7.38
CA MET A 5 -1.67 -2.04 -6.31
C MET A 5 -1.25 -1.11 -5.16
N ALA A 6 -1.38 -1.59 -3.93
CA ALA A 6 -0.67 -1.07 -2.77
C ALA A 6 0.42 -2.08 -2.39
N ASP A 7 1.69 -1.65 -2.45
CA ASP A 7 2.84 -2.52 -2.20
C ASP A 7 3.57 -2.10 -0.91
N CYS A 8 3.34 -2.84 0.18
CA CYS A 8 3.95 -2.55 1.48
C CYS A 8 5.48 -2.68 1.47
N ARG A 9 6.05 -3.38 0.47
CA ARG A 9 7.50 -3.53 0.29
C ARG A 9 8.18 -2.25 -0.19
N ARG A 10 7.40 -1.30 -0.72
CA ARG A 10 7.91 -0.10 -1.36
C ARG A 10 8.70 0.78 -0.41
N PHE A 11 8.34 0.81 0.86
CA PHE A 11 8.90 1.74 1.82
C PHE A 11 9.38 1.01 3.08
N PRO A 12 10.39 1.55 3.80
CA PRO A 12 10.84 0.95 5.04
C PRO A 12 9.70 0.95 6.08
N SER A 13 9.58 -0.15 6.82
CA SER A 13 8.59 -0.30 7.89
C SER A 13 9.16 -1.21 8.97
N GLU A 14 8.86 -0.91 10.24
CA GLU A 14 9.23 -1.75 11.38
C GLU A 14 8.74 -3.20 11.23
N THR A 15 7.56 -3.38 10.63
CA THR A 15 6.94 -4.71 10.43
C THR A 15 7.59 -5.51 9.27
N ASN A 16 8.45 -4.89 8.45
CA ASN A 16 9.06 -5.51 7.27
C ASN A 16 8.04 -6.24 6.38
N CYS A 17 6.88 -5.61 6.17
CA CYS A 17 5.73 -6.23 5.51
C CYS A 17 6.02 -6.55 4.04
N SER A 18 5.74 -7.79 3.63
CA SER A 18 5.93 -8.27 2.26
C SER A 18 4.65 -8.26 1.43
N LEU A 19 3.56 -7.71 1.95
CA LEU A 19 2.25 -7.77 1.34
C LEU A 19 2.18 -6.83 0.12
N THR A 20 1.53 -7.32 -0.93
CA THR A 20 1.05 -6.49 -2.05
C THR A 20 -0.43 -6.78 -2.25
N ILE A 21 -1.26 -5.74 -2.29
CA ILE A 21 -2.71 -5.83 -2.45
C ILE A 21 -3.05 -5.31 -3.85
N ILE A 22 -3.78 -6.08 -4.66
CA ILE A 22 -4.12 -5.71 -6.05
C ILE A 22 -5.62 -5.90 -6.32
N GLY A 23 -6.30 -4.85 -6.78
CA GLY A 23 -7.75 -4.85 -6.97
C GLY A 23 -8.25 -3.60 -7.70
N GLU A 24 -9.53 -3.30 -7.57
CA GLU A 24 -10.06 -1.98 -7.88
C GLU A 24 -9.64 -0.97 -6.79
N GLU A 25 -9.61 0.32 -7.11
CA GLU A 25 -9.06 1.35 -6.21
C GLU A 25 -9.73 1.34 -4.83
N ASP A 26 -11.06 1.34 -4.77
CA ASP A 26 -11.77 1.39 -3.49
C ASP A 26 -11.54 0.13 -2.63
N GLU A 27 -11.43 -1.04 -3.27
CA GLU A 27 -11.11 -2.30 -2.58
C GLU A 27 -9.70 -2.27 -2.00
N VAL A 28 -8.72 -1.82 -2.79
CA VAL A 28 -7.32 -1.73 -2.38
C VAL A 28 -7.15 -0.73 -1.25
N VAL A 29 -7.78 0.45 -1.33
CA VAL A 29 -7.68 1.48 -0.29
C VAL A 29 -8.32 1.02 1.01
N SER A 30 -9.51 0.40 0.96
CA SER A 30 -10.16 -0.14 2.16
C SER A 30 -9.27 -1.20 2.82
N THR A 31 -8.81 -2.17 2.04
CA THR A 31 -8.00 -3.29 2.54
C THR A 31 -6.64 -2.80 3.07
N ALA A 32 -6.00 -1.86 2.38
CA ALA A 32 -4.73 -1.28 2.80
C ALA A 32 -4.85 -0.48 4.10
N ALA A 33 -5.96 0.25 4.30
CA ALA A 33 -6.22 0.98 5.53
C ALA A 33 -6.46 0.04 6.73
N GLU A 34 -7.26 -1.02 6.53
CA GLU A 34 -7.50 -2.05 7.55
C GLU A 34 -6.19 -2.77 7.94
N HIS A 35 -5.35 -3.07 6.94
CA HIS A 35 -4.03 -3.67 7.16
C HIS A 35 -3.09 -2.70 7.90
N ALA A 36 -3.02 -1.45 7.47
CA ALA A 36 -2.21 -0.42 8.12
C ALA A 36 -2.61 -0.24 9.59
N ALA A 37 -3.90 -0.29 9.92
CA ALA A 37 -4.36 -0.20 11.29
C ALA A 37 -4.04 -1.45 12.12
N SER A 38 -4.35 -2.62 11.59
CA SER A 38 -4.26 -3.88 12.34
C SER A 38 -2.82 -4.39 12.49
N VAL A 39 -1.94 -4.10 11.52
CA VAL A 39 -0.60 -4.69 11.43
C VAL A 39 0.51 -3.65 11.61
N HIS A 40 0.29 -2.42 11.15
CA HIS A 40 1.28 -1.33 11.28
C HIS A 40 0.93 -0.36 12.42
N GLY A 41 -0.21 -0.52 13.08
CA GLY A 41 -0.61 0.31 14.22
C GLY A 41 -1.01 1.75 13.85
N HIS A 42 -1.24 2.03 12.58
CA HIS A 42 -1.79 3.32 12.16
C HIS A 42 -3.27 3.44 12.58
N GLU A 43 -3.81 4.66 12.57
CA GLU A 43 -5.25 4.85 12.74
C GLU A 43 -5.92 4.90 11.36
N ASP A 44 -6.98 4.12 11.16
CA ASP A 44 -7.79 4.16 9.93
C ASP A 44 -8.62 5.45 9.88
N THR A 45 -7.98 6.50 9.37
CA THR A 45 -8.56 7.84 9.21
C THR A 45 -8.81 8.17 7.74
N PRO A 46 -9.72 9.12 7.45
CA PRO A 46 -9.89 9.62 6.09
C PRO A 46 -8.60 10.17 5.47
N GLU A 47 -7.71 10.75 6.28
CA GLU A 47 -6.42 11.28 5.84
C GLU A 47 -5.46 10.14 5.45
N LEU A 48 -5.38 9.07 6.25
CA LEU A 48 -4.62 7.87 5.88
C LEU A 48 -5.12 7.28 4.56
N ARG A 49 -6.44 7.15 4.39
CA ARG A 49 -7.04 6.63 3.15
C ARG A 49 -6.71 7.49 1.93
N LYS A 50 -6.66 8.81 2.10
CA LYS A 50 -6.24 9.74 1.04
C LYS A 50 -4.76 9.54 0.69
N GLN A 51 -3.88 9.46 1.70
CA GLN A 51 -2.45 9.19 1.47
C GLN A 51 -2.23 7.84 0.77
N LEU A 52 -2.95 6.80 1.18
CA LEU A 52 -2.89 5.48 0.54
C LEU A 52 -3.26 5.53 -0.95
N LYS A 53 -4.25 6.36 -1.34
CA LYS A 53 -4.58 6.58 -2.76
C LYS A 53 -3.41 7.19 -3.54
N GLU A 54 -2.64 8.08 -2.93
CA GLU A 54 -1.47 8.71 -3.57
C GLU A 54 -0.29 7.74 -3.73
N PHE A 55 -0.27 6.65 -2.95
CA PHE A 55 0.77 5.62 -3.03
C PHE A 55 0.46 4.47 -3.99
N LEU A 56 -0.73 4.42 -4.57
CA LEU A 56 -1.13 3.35 -5.48
C LEU A 56 -0.33 3.38 -6.77
N GLU A 57 0.01 2.19 -7.25
CA GLU A 57 0.71 2.00 -8.52
C GLU A 57 -0.16 1.16 -9.47
N PRO A 58 0.02 1.25 -10.80
CA PRO A 58 -0.68 0.39 -11.75
C PRO A 58 -0.38 -1.10 -11.48
N ALA A 59 -1.42 -1.94 -11.48
CA ALA A 59 -1.27 -3.38 -11.20
C ALA A 59 -0.34 -4.10 -12.21
N GLU A 60 -0.23 -3.58 -13.43
CA GLU A 60 0.65 -4.10 -14.48
C GLU A 60 2.16 -3.98 -14.15
N GLN A 61 2.52 -3.15 -13.17
CA GLN A 61 3.90 -3.00 -12.69
C GLN A 61 4.27 -4.03 -11.62
N TYR A 62 3.33 -4.88 -11.20
CA TYR A 62 3.59 -5.91 -10.20
C TYR A 62 4.70 -6.87 -10.62
N SER A 63 5.61 -7.13 -9.68
CA SER A 63 6.63 -8.16 -9.78
C SER A 63 6.75 -8.93 -8.46
N ASN A 64 6.92 -10.24 -8.57
CA ASN A 64 7.22 -11.12 -7.43
C ASN A 64 8.71 -11.09 -7.03
N ALA A 65 9.56 -10.40 -7.78
CA ALA A 65 10.96 -10.19 -7.42
C ALA A 65 11.08 -9.29 -6.17
N PRO A 66 12.21 -9.35 -5.44
CA PRO A 66 12.53 -8.39 -4.39
C PRO A 66 12.50 -6.96 -4.92
N ARG A 67 11.87 -6.05 -4.17
CA ARG A 67 11.79 -4.62 -4.48
C ARG A 67 12.78 -3.86 -3.60
N ALA A 68 13.53 -2.93 -4.19
CA ALA A 68 14.33 -1.99 -3.42
C ALA A 68 13.41 -0.98 -2.73
N GLN A 69 13.63 -0.75 -1.44
CA GLN A 69 12.86 0.22 -0.68
C GLN A 69 13.23 1.65 -1.10
N GLU A 70 12.19 2.47 -1.28
CA GLU A 70 12.27 3.89 -1.55
C GLU A 70 12.19 4.68 -0.24
N THR A 71 12.65 5.93 -0.25
CA THR A 71 12.42 6.85 0.87
C THR A 71 10.96 7.33 0.85
N MET A 72 10.32 7.41 2.02
CA MET A 72 9.01 8.04 2.15
C MET A 72 9.10 9.48 1.62
N PRO A 73 8.16 9.93 0.78
CA PRO A 73 8.10 11.33 0.40
C PRO A 73 7.85 12.20 1.64
N ALA A 74 8.41 13.41 1.62
CA ALA A 74 8.35 14.37 2.72
C ALA A 74 6.97 15.03 2.85
#